data_AF-A0A8C5SGW9-F1
#
_entry.id   AF-A0A8C5SGW9-F1
#
_cell.length_a   1.000
_cell.length_b   1.000
_cell.length_c   1.000
_cell.angle_alpha   90.00
_cell.angle_beta   90.00
_cell.angle_gamma   90.00
#
_symmetry.space_group_name_H-M   'P 1'
#
loop_
_entity.id
_entity.type
_entity.pdbx_description
1 polymer ?
#
loop_
_entity_poly.entity_id
_entity_poly.type
_entity_poly.pdbx_seq_one_letter_code
_entity_poly.pdbx_strand_id
1 'polypeptide(L)'
;MKTKRTVRVGSGRVAFFPLLRYLMAAALLVTLYEYSPLFYIALVFVCFLVTSGLIMGWFGWDVPVILRNSEETESIVKVSQKQMRQVKNPFSLEIKNPETASALNGITLVSNCLEDSLLSCYWGCSVQKVHDALQKHAYSIRIKTPQSFEDAMCHEYLYCQQYCIKKTEEEEKHSRLPEEADTNDFGLVPRSQYPLVVLLTLADEDNRKIYDIVSMVSIIHIPDASYRLSCRILYQYLLLAQGQFHDLKQLFMSASNNASSLSDSFSNERTEDHVLLEKAGLVETESEVLEESSKDCIVCQNRAVNWVLLPCRHTCLCDECVKYFQQCPMCRQFVRESFPLCS
;
A
#
# COMPACT_ATOMS: atom_id res chain seq x y z
N MET A 1 44.38 102.65 -18.88
CA MET A 1 43.25 103.44 -18.33
C MET A 1 42.06 102.50 -18.26
N LYS A 2 41.40 102.16 -17.16
CA LYS A 2 41.18 102.79 -15.86
C LYS A 2 41.16 101.71 -14.77
N THR A 3 41.84 102.00 -13.67
CA THR A 3 41.74 101.32 -12.37
C THR A 3 40.48 101.80 -11.64
N LYS A 4 39.77 100.92 -10.91
CA LYS A 4 39.05 101.28 -9.68
C LYS A 4 38.72 100.04 -8.83
N ARG A 5 39.54 99.84 -7.79
CA ARG A 5 39.13 99.38 -6.44
C ARG A 5 38.02 100.33 -5.93
N THR A 6 37.07 100.03 -5.05
CA THR A 6 36.94 99.12 -3.90
C THR A 6 35.54 99.44 -3.34
N VAL A 7 34.76 98.48 -2.84
CA VAL A 7 33.91 98.69 -1.65
C VAL A 7 33.72 97.34 -0.93
N ARG A 8 34.05 97.33 0.36
CA ARG A 8 33.68 96.30 1.33
C ARG A 8 32.77 97.01 2.34
N VAL A 9 31.53 96.55 2.52
CA VAL A 9 30.68 96.94 3.66
C VAL A 9 29.97 95.67 4.13
N GLY A 10 30.12 95.37 5.41
CA GLY A 10 29.54 94.19 6.03
C GLY A 10 28.28 94.48 6.82
N SER A 11 27.90 93.44 7.55
CA SER A 11 26.96 93.39 8.67
C SER A 11 25.49 93.22 8.34
N GLY A 12 24.98 92.05 8.75
CA GLY A 12 23.57 91.67 8.68
C GLY A 12 23.37 90.21 9.08
N ARG A 13 23.87 89.82 10.27
CA ARG A 13 23.49 88.55 10.89
C ARG A 13 22.03 88.67 11.34
N VAL A 14 21.10 88.10 10.57
CA VAL A 14 19.70 87.94 10.98
C VAL A 14 19.32 86.47 10.89
N ALA A 15 19.18 85.85 12.07
CA ALA A 15 18.32 84.72 12.41
C ALA A 15 18.01 83.65 11.31
N PHE A 16 19.03 82.96 10.78
CA PHE A 16 18.79 81.84 9.84
C PHE A 16 18.78 80.44 10.49
N PHE A 17 19.22 80.31 11.75
CA PHE A 17 19.52 78.99 12.34
C PHE A 17 18.32 78.16 12.85
N PRO A 18 17.26 78.71 13.47
CA PRO A 18 16.15 77.88 13.92
C PRO A 18 15.22 77.48 12.77
N LEU A 19 14.97 78.39 11.81
CA LEU A 19 14.08 78.12 10.66
C LEU A 19 14.64 77.03 9.74
N LEU A 20 15.97 77.02 9.50
CA LEU A 20 16.63 76.02 8.66
C LEU A 20 16.61 74.61 9.28
N ARG A 21 16.67 74.50 10.62
CA ARG A 21 16.53 73.22 11.34
C ARG A 21 15.10 72.67 11.23
N TYR A 22 14.08 73.51 11.36
CA TYR A 22 12.69 73.10 11.15
C TYR A 22 12.39 72.77 9.68
N LEU A 23 12.99 73.49 8.72
CA LEU A 23 12.85 73.19 7.30
C LEU A 23 13.49 71.85 6.93
N MET A 24 14.69 71.55 7.45
CA MET A 24 15.34 70.26 7.22
C MET A 24 14.60 69.10 7.88
N ALA A 25 14.07 69.28 9.10
CA ALA A 25 13.28 68.26 9.78
C ALA A 25 11.92 68.02 9.07
N ALA A 26 11.28 69.08 8.58
CA ALA A 26 10.05 68.97 7.78
C ALA A 26 10.32 68.32 6.41
N ALA A 27 11.41 68.68 5.73
CA ALA A 27 11.83 68.02 4.49
C ALA A 27 12.16 66.53 4.72
N LEU A 28 12.84 66.19 5.83
CA LEU A 28 13.07 64.81 6.23
C LEU A 28 11.77 64.06 6.51
N LEU A 29 10.81 64.67 7.23
CA LEU A 29 9.50 64.06 7.50
C LEU A 29 8.67 63.87 6.22
N VAL A 30 8.72 64.82 5.29
CA VAL A 30 8.05 64.70 3.97
C VAL A 30 8.71 63.60 3.15
N THR A 31 10.05 63.52 3.10
CA THR A 31 10.72 62.39 2.43
C THR A 31 10.42 61.07 3.14
N LEU A 32 10.44 60.99 4.47
CA LEU A 32 10.06 59.76 5.18
C LEU A 32 8.60 59.37 4.93
N TYR A 33 7.70 60.35 4.78
CA TYR A 33 6.29 60.13 4.45
C TYR A 33 6.07 59.75 2.98
N GLU A 34 6.88 60.24 2.04
CA GLU A 34 6.80 59.86 0.62
C GLU A 34 7.44 58.50 0.35
N TYR A 35 8.52 58.17 1.06
CA TYR A 35 9.21 56.88 0.93
C TYR A 35 8.54 55.76 1.76
N SER A 36 7.79 56.10 2.81
CA SER A 36 7.05 55.14 3.64
C SER A 36 6.04 54.30 2.82
N PRO A 37 5.14 54.89 2.01
CA PRO A 37 4.23 54.14 1.15
C PRO A 37 4.95 53.24 0.16
N LEU A 38 6.01 53.74 -0.49
CA LEU A 38 6.79 52.95 -1.47
C LEU A 38 7.51 51.78 -0.80
N PHE A 39 8.06 52.00 0.40
CA PHE A 39 8.67 50.95 1.20
C PHE A 39 7.65 49.89 1.64
N TYR A 40 6.45 50.30 2.08
CA TYR A 40 5.38 49.36 2.43
C TYR A 40 4.85 48.60 1.20
N ILE A 41 4.71 49.25 0.05
CA ILE A 41 4.32 48.60 -1.21
C ILE A 41 5.37 47.57 -1.63
N ALA A 42 6.66 47.91 -1.57
CA ALA A 42 7.74 46.98 -1.87
C ALA A 42 7.76 45.79 -0.89
N LEU A 43 7.57 46.03 0.41
CA LEU A 43 7.50 44.97 1.42
C LEU A 43 6.32 44.02 1.15
N VAL A 44 5.13 44.54 0.84
CA VAL A 44 3.95 43.73 0.51
C VAL A 44 4.15 42.95 -0.78
N PHE A 45 4.77 43.55 -1.80
CA PHE A 45 5.07 42.87 -3.05
C PHE A 45 6.09 41.74 -2.86
N VAL A 46 7.15 41.97 -2.09
CA VAL A 46 8.11 40.93 -1.72
C VAL A 46 7.44 39.82 -0.91
N CYS A 47 6.58 40.17 0.06
CA CYS A 47 5.84 39.19 0.83
C CYS A 47 4.90 38.38 -0.06
N PHE A 48 4.24 39.00 -1.04
CA PHE A 48 3.40 38.33 -2.04
C PHE A 48 4.21 37.36 -2.90
N LEU A 49 5.39 37.76 -3.38
CA LEU A 49 6.29 36.88 -4.15
C LEU A 49 6.80 35.70 -3.32
N VAL A 50 7.13 35.92 -2.04
CA VAL A 50 7.55 34.85 -1.13
C VAL A 50 6.37 33.91 -0.84
N THR A 51 5.19 34.43 -0.56
CA THR A 51 3.99 33.60 -0.35
C THR A 51 3.58 32.89 -1.63
N SER A 52 3.68 33.53 -2.80
CA SER A 52 3.39 32.91 -4.09
C SER A 52 4.44 31.85 -4.41
N GLY A 53 5.71 32.05 -4.11
CA GLY A 53 6.76 31.04 -4.24
C GLY A 53 6.59 29.88 -3.26
N LEU A 54 6.16 30.15 -2.02
CA LEU A 54 5.83 29.11 -1.05
C LEU A 54 4.57 28.34 -1.46
N ILE A 55 3.52 29.02 -1.92
CA ILE A 55 2.30 28.39 -2.44
C ILE A 55 2.62 27.62 -3.71
N MET A 56 3.35 28.17 -4.67
CA MET A 56 3.80 27.45 -5.87
C MET A 56 4.83 26.37 -5.58
N GLY A 57 5.49 26.40 -4.42
CA GLY A 57 6.39 25.34 -3.94
C GLY A 57 5.65 24.25 -3.15
N TRP A 58 4.57 24.60 -2.44
CA TRP A 58 3.69 23.67 -1.73
C TRP A 58 2.66 23.01 -2.65
N PHE A 59 2.12 23.79 -3.60
CA PHE A 59 1.27 23.36 -4.72
C PHE A 59 2.08 23.11 -6.00
N GLY A 60 3.41 23.16 -5.90
CA GLY A 60 4.32 22.78 -6.94
C GLY A 60 4.19 21.29 -7.20
N TRP A 61 3.21 20.97 -8.05
CA TRP A 61 2.90 19.72 -8.75
C TRP A 61 1.46 19.19 -8.57
N ASP A 62 0.50 19.99 -8.13
CA ASP A 62 -0.93 19.64 -8.21
C ASP A 62 -1.72 20.74 -8.94
N VAL A 63 -1.55 20.82 -10.26
CA VAL A 63 -2.49 21.55 -11.12
C VAL A 63 -3.67 20.62 -11.42
N PRO A 64 -4.92 20.98 -11.07
CA PRO A 64 -6.09 20.21 -11.47
C PRO A 64 -6.25 20.28 -12.99
N VAL A 65 -6.01 19.14 -13.65
CA VAL A 65 -6.10 18.93 -15.09
C VAL A 65 -7.57 18.96 -15.52
N ILE A 66 -8.13 20.14 -15.81
CA ILE A 66 -9.44 20.26 -16.51
C ILE A 66 -9.34 21.09 -17.80
N LEU A 67 -8.26 21.84 -18.03
CA LEU A 67 -8.06 22.59 -19.28
C LEU A 67 -6.63 22.43 -19.77
N ARG A 68 -6.30 21.28 -20.37
CA ARG A 68 -5.13 21.19 -21.24
C ARG A 68 -5.54 20.52 -22.54
N ASN A 69 -5.84 21.38 -23.51
CA ASN A 69 -6.14 21.03 -24.88
C ASN A 69 -5.00 20.23 -25.52
N SER A 70 -5.41 19.35 -26.42
CA SER A 70 -4.63 18.57 -27.36
C SER A 70 -3.60 19.41 -28.09
N GLU A 71 -2.32 19.10 -27.87
CA GLU A 71 -1.18 19.19 -28.79
C GLU A 71 0.08 19.58 -27.99
N GLU A 72 1.07 18.69 -28.05
CA GLU A 72 2.49 18.98 -27.87
C GLU A 72 2.96 19.42 -26.47
N THR A 73 3.14 18.45 -25.57
CA THR A 73 4.43 18.31 -24.85
C THR A 73 4.58 16.88 -24.34
N GLU A 74 5.26 16.03 -25.12
CA GLU A 74 5.82 14.75 -24.66
C GLU A 74 6.92 15.02 -23.61
N SER A 75 6.52 15.33 -22.39
CA SER A 75 7.34 15.11 -21.20
C SER A 75 6.50 14.36 -20.17
N ILE A 76 5.80 13.34 -20.65
CA ILE A 76 5.23 12.32 -19.77
C ILE A 76 6.45 11.63 -19.14
N VAL A 77 6.69 11.89 -17.85
CA VAL A 77 7.50 11.00 -17.02
C VAL A 77 6.88 9.62 -17.20
N LYS A 78 7.45 8.82 -18.11
CA LYS A 78 6.88 7.54 -18.50
C LYS A 78 6.97 6.65 -17.28
N VAL A 79 5.83 6.37 -16.67
CA VAL A 79 5.69 5.40 -15.57
C VAL A 79 6.48 4.16 -15.97
N SER A 80 7.42 3.74 -15.12
CA SER A 80 8.31 2.64 -15.47
C SER A 80 7.47 1.37 -15.60
N GLN A 81 7.48 0.79 -16.81
CA GLN A 81 6.78 -0.46 -17.06
C GLN A 81 7.65 -1.61 -16.56
N LYS A 82 7.09 -2.42 -15.68
CA LYS A 82 7.75 -3.62 -15.17
C LYS A 82 7.21 -4.84 -15.89
N GLN A 83 8.08 -5.81 -16.16
CA GLN A 83 7.65 -7.10 -16.70
C GLN A 83 7.12 -7.97 -15.56
N MET A 84 5.93 -8.54 -15.75
CA MET A 84 5.38 -9.54 -14.84
C MET A 84 6.14 -10.85 -15.03
N ARG A 85 6.60 -11.45 -13.92
CA ARG A 85 7.12 -12.82 -13.91
C ARG A 85 6.14 -13.68 -13.14
N GLN A 86 5.54 -14.65 -13.81
CA GLN A 86 4.67 -15.63 -13.16
C GLN A 86 5.52 -16.63 -12.39
N VAL A 87 5.16 -16.87 -11.13
CA VAL A 87 5.78 -17.89 -10.28
C VAL A 87 4.65 -18.72 -9.68
N LYS A 88 4.78 -20.04 -9.78
CA LYS A 88 3.79 -20.97 -9.24
C LYS A 88 3.97 -21.08 -7.72
N ASN A 89 2.97 -20.67 -6.95
CA ASN A 89 2.95 -20.86 -5.50
C ASN A 89 2.36 -22.25 -5.16
N PRO A 90 3.13 -23.17 -4.56
CA PRO A 90 2.62 -24.48 -4.18
C PRO A 90 1.74 -24.46 -2.93
N PHE A 91 1.72 -23.35 -2.18
CA PHE A 91 1.09 -23.26 -0.87
C PHE A 91 -0.17 -22.38 -0.91
N SER A 92 -1.24 -22.86 -0.28
CA SER A 92 -2.41 -22.06 0.06
C SER A 92 -2.75 -22.24 1.53
N LEU A 93 -3.11 -21.13 2.19
CA LEU A 93 -3.51 -21.12 3.59
C LEU A 93 -4.64 -20.12 3.80
N GLU A 94 -5.74 -20.59 4.36
CA GLU A 94 -6.92 -19.80 4.70
C GLU A 94 -7.34 -20.04 6.15
N ILE A 95 -8.06 -19.07 6.72
CA ILE A 95 -8.59 -19.16 8.08
C ILE A 95 -10.07 -19.50 7.98
N LYS A 96 -10.46 -20.66 8.52
CA LYS A 96 -11.87 -21.04 8.62
C LYS A 96 -12.50 -20.38 9.84
N ASN A 97 -13.68 -19.77 9.65
CA ASN A 97 -14.49 -19.16 10.71
C ASN A 97 -13.69 -18.20 11.64
N PRO A 98 -13.09 -17.11 11.11
CA PRO A 98 -12.23 -16.21 11.88
C PRO A 98 -12.93 -15.57 13.11
N GLU A 99 -14.25 -15.46 13.08
CA GLU A 99 -15.10 -14.97 14.17
C GLU A 99 -15.03 -15.85 15.44
N THR A 100 -14.74 -17.15 15.27
CA THR A 100 -14.73 -18.14 16.36
C THR A 100 -13.35 -18.35 16.97
N ALA A 101 -12.31 -17.88 16.28
CA ALA A 101 -10.93 -18.06 16.68
C ALA A 101 -10.58 -17.20 17.90
N SER A 102 -9.91 -17.78 18.89
CA SER A 102 -9.40 -17.04 20.05
C SER A 102 -8.20 -17.77 20.64
N ALA A 103 -7.41 -17.09 21.48
CA ALA A 103 -6.28 -17.72 22.16
C ALA A 103 -6.68 -18.97 22.96
N LEU A 104 -7.90 -18.99 23.51
CA LEU A 104 -8.47 -20.10 24.26
C LEU A 104 -9.01 -21.22 23.36
N ASN A 105 -9.81 -20.86 22.35
CA ASN A 105 -10.47 -21.86 21.49
C ASN A 105 -9.56 -22.38 20.37
N GLY A 106 -8.41 -21.74 20.16
CA GLY A 106 -7.54 -22.01 19.03
C GLY A 106 -8.05 -21.41 17.72
N ILE A 107 -7.51 -21.92 16.62
CA ILE A 107 -7.81 -21.51 15.24
C ILE A 107 -7.88 -22.73 14.35
N THR A 108 -8.78 -22.68 13.36
CA THR A 108 -8.86 -23.70 12.31
C THR A 108 -8.31 -23.14 11.01
N LEU A 109 -7.28 -23.79 10.49
CA LEU A 109 -6.59 -23.44 9.26
C LEU A 109 -7.01 -24.43 8.18
N VAL A 110 -7.31 -23.90 6.99
CA VAL A 110 -7.57 -24.67 5.78
C VAL A 110 -6.36 -24.54 4.89
N SER A 111 -5.79 -25.66 4.47
CA SER A 111 -4.68 -25.68 3.53
C SER A 111 -5.04 -26.54 2.33
N ASN A 112 -4.81 -25.99 1.14
CA ASN A 112 -4.95 -26.70 -0.13
C ASN A 112 -3.65 -26.54 -0.93
N CYS A 113 -2.71 -27.48 -0.70
CA CYS A 113 -1.37 -27.41 -1.27
C CYS A 113 -1.28 -28.25 -2.56
N LEU A 114 -0.48 -27.78 -3.51
CA LEU A 114 -0.25 -28.46 -4.79
C LEU A 114 0.69 -29.67 -4.68
N GLU A 115 1.44 -29.76 -3.58
CA GLU A 115 2.32 -30.88 -3.25
C GLU A 115 2.18 -31.22 -1.77
N ASP A 116 2.62 -32.43 -1.41
CA ASP A 116 2.74 -32.84 -0.01
C ASP A 116 3.60 -31.84 0.75
N SER A 117 3.01 -31.29 1.81
CA SER A 117 3.54 -30.14 2.52
C SER A 117 3.46 -30.37 4.02
N LEU A 118 4.26 -29.62 4.76
CA LEU A 118 4.33 -29.67 6.20
C LEU A 118 3.88 -28.33 6.76
N LEU A 119 2.77 -28.36 7.50
CA LEU A 119 2.19 -27.21 8.19
C LEU A 119 2.70 -27.20 9.63
N SER A 120 3.45 -26.15 10.00
CA SER A 120 3.97 -25.97 11.36
C SER A 120 3.39 -24.69 11.96
N CYS A 121 2.73 -24.82 13.11
CA CYS A 121 2.05 -23.74 13.83
C CYS A 121 2.85 -23.39 15.09
N TYR A 122 3.44 -22.20 15.12
CA TYR A 122 4.25 -21.70 16.22
C TYR A 122 3.50 -20.61 16.99
N TRP A 123 3.23 -20.85 18.26
CA TRP A 123 2.52 -19.94 19.13
C TRP A 123 3.48 -19.05 19.93
N GLY A 124 3.13 -17.76 20.07
CA GLY A 124 3.86 -16.80 20.91
C GLY A 124 5.28 -16.49 20.43
N CYS A 125 5.50 -16.39 19.13
CA CYS A 125 6.83 -16.09 18.57
C CYS A 125 7.24 -14.64 18.81
N SER A 126 8.49 -14.40 19.20
CA SER A 126 9.03 -13.05 19.28
C SER A 126 9.04 -12.35 17.91
N VAL A 127 8.47 -11.14 17.85
CA VAL A 127 8.38 -10.35 16.61
C VAL A 127 9.77 -10.09 16.03
N GLN A 128 10.73 -9.80 16.90
CA GLN A 128 12.13 -9.56 16.51
C GLN A 128 12.75 -10.82 15.91
N LYS A 129 12.60 -11.98 16.57
CA LYS A 129 13.18 -13.25 16.08
C LYS A 129 12.58 -13.72 14.77
N VAL A 130 11.28 -13.52 14.55
CA VAL A 130 10.63 -13.85 13.28
C VAL A 130 11.21 -12.98 12.16
N HIS A 131 11.39 -11.68 12.40
CA HIS A 131 12.00 -10.79 11.41
C HIS A 131 13.47 -11.15 11.16
N ASP A 132 14.24 -11.42 12.22
CA ASP A 132 15.63 -11.87 12.12
C ASP A 132 15.73 -13.17 11.31
N ALA A 133 14.81 -14.12 11.51
CA ALA A 133 14.76 -15.37 10.75
C ALA A 133 14.50 -15.11 9.25
N LEU A 134 13.56 -14.23 8.92
CA LEU A 134 13.33 -13.80 7.53
C LEU A 134 14.56 -13.10 6.93
N GLN A 135 15.30 -12.31 7.71
CA GLN A 135 16.53 -11.71 7.22
C GLN A 135 17.64 -12.76 7.04
N LYS A 136 17.83 -13.67 8.01
CA LYS A 136 18.77 -14.81 7.90
C LYS A 136 18.48 -15.65 6.66
N HIS A 137 17.21 -15.75 6.25
CA HIS A 137 16.83 -16.37 4.97
C HIS A 137 17.61 -15.80 3.78
N ALA A 138 17.72 -14.47 3.74
CA ALA A 138 18.39 -13.76 2.66
C ALA A 138 19.89 -14.00 2.65
N TYR A 139 20.56 -13.88 3.78
CA TYR A 139 22.02 -13.80 3.81
C TYR A 139 22.76 -15.03 4.36
N SER A 140 22.09 -15.95 5.08
CA SER A 140 22.80 -17.03 5.82
C SER A 140 22.18 -18.41 5.68
N ILE A 141 20.91 -18.60 6.10
CA ILE A 141 20.29 -19.93 6.26
C ILE A 141 19.07 -20.02 5.36
N ARG A 142 18.96 -21.06 4.51
CA ARG A 142 17.75 -21.26 3.70
C ARG A 142 16.69 -22.03 4.50
N ILE A 143 15.57 -21.36 4.79
CA ILE A 143 14.44 -21.93 5.52
C ILE A 143 13.64 -22.81 4.57
N LYS A 144 14.02 -24.08 4.49
CA LYS A 144 13.36 -25.10 3.66
C LYS A 144 12.61 -26.14 4.48
N THR A 145 12.91 -26.23 5.77
CA THR A 145 12.32 -27.18 6.72
C THR A 145 11.93 -26.46 8.01
N PRO A 146 11.00 -27.02 8.82
CA PRO A 146 10.65 -26.47 10.12
C PRO A 146 11.86 -26.30 11.05
N GLN A 147 12.75 -27.29 11.09
CA GLN A 147 13.99 -27.24 11.87
C GLN A 147 14.85 -26.03 11.51
N SER A 148 15.04 -25.75 10.21
CA SER A 148 15.81 -24.59 9.78
C SER A 148 15.16 -23.24 10.16
N PHE A 149 13.84 -23.21 10.30
CA PHE A 149 13.12 -22.04 10.79
C PHE A 149 13.28 -21.89 12.31
N GLU A 150 13.16 -22.98 13.06
CA GLU A 150 13.36 -23.03 14.51
C GLU A 150 14.78 -22.61 14.89
N ASP A 151 15.79 -23.10 14.19
CA ASP A 151 17.19 -22.68 14.33
C ASP A 151 17.35 -21.17 14.06
N ALA A 152 16.70 -20.67 13.00
CA ALA A 152 16.75 -19.26 12.64
C ALA A 152 16.10 -18.35 13.71
N MET A 153 15.00 -18.80 14.32
CA MET A 153 14.32 -18.15 15.45
C MET A 153 14.98 -18.41 16.80
N CYS A 154 16.04 -19.23 16.86
CA CYS A 154 16.68 -19.67 18.10
C CYS A 154 15.70 -20.36 19.08
N HIS A 155 14.73 -21.09 18.53
CA HIS A 155 13.68 -21.80 19.28
C HIS A 155 12.85 -20.91 20.23
N GLU A 156 12.73 -19.61 19.92
CA GLU A 156 12.00 -18.64 20.75
C GLU A 156 10.50 -18.60 20.37
N TYR A 157 9.76 -19.60 20.86
CA TYR A 157 8.30 -19.74 20.76
C TYR A 157 7.76 -20.45 22.01
N LEU A 158 6.46 -20.30 22.29
CA LEU A 158 5.83 -20.94 23.45
C LEU A 158 5.47 -22.40 23.18
N TYR A 159 4.92 -22.67 22.00
CA TYR A 159 4.44 -24.00 21.64
C TYR A 159 4.43 -24.21 20.12
N CYS A 160 4.66 -25.44 19.67
CA CYS A 160 4.68 -25.82 18.25
C CYS A 160 3.81 -27.06 18.01
N GLN A 161 3.03 -27.03 16.92
CA GLN A 161 2.29 -28.18 16.38
C GLN A 161 2.60 -28.36 14.90
N GLN A 162 2.73 -29.60 14.47
CA GLN A 162 3.08 -29.91 13.09
C GLN A 162 2.09 -30.92 12.49
N TYR A 163 1.67 -30.67 11.25
CA TYR A 163 0.73 -31.49 10.51
C TYR A 163 1.26 -31.77 9.10
N CYS A 164 1.17 -33.01 8.65
CA CYS A 164 1.40 -33.36 7.26
C CYS A 164 0.11 -33.03 6.47
N ILE A 165 0.27 -32.30 5.37
CA ILE A 165 -0.79 -31.94 4.44
C ILE A 165 -0.54 -32.73 3.16
N LYS A 166 -1.53 -33.50 2.73
CA LYS A 166 -1.45 -34.23 1.47
C LYS A 166 -1.80 -33.33 0.30
N LYS A 167 -1.18 -33.65 -0.84
CA LYS A 167 -1.44 -33.00 -2.12
C LYS A 167 -2.92 -33.05 -2.48
N THR A 168 -3.47 -31.92 -2.94
CA THR A 168 -4.81 -31.78 -3.54
C THR A 168 -5.99 -32.24 -2.67
N GLU A 169 -5.77 -32.47 -1.38
CA GLU A 169 -6.82 -32.65 -0.39
C GLU A 169 -6.98 -31.34 0.38
N GLU A 170 -8.20 -30.80 0.43
CA GLU A 170 -8.50 -29.68 1.31
C GLU A 170 -8.56 -30.20 2.74
N GLU A 171 -7.52 -29.89 3.52
CA GLU A 171 -7.39 -30.38 4.89
C GLU A 171 -7.60 -29.27 5.91
N GLU A 172 -8.52 -29.51 6.85
CA GLU A 172 -8.76 -28.65 8.00
C GLU A 172 -7.90 -29.08 9.18
N LYS A 173 -7.03 -28.18 9.64
CA LYS A 173 -6.18 -28.41 10.82
C LYS A 173 -6.52 -27.41 11.91
N HIS A 174 -6.90 -27.95 13.06
CA HIS A 174 -7.18 -27.17 14.24
C HIS A 174 -5.93 -27.08 15.12
N SER A 175 -5.48 -25.86 15.41
CA SER A 175 -4.33 -25.57 16.26
C SER A 175 -4.77 -24.79 17.50
N ARG A 176 -4.26 -25.18 18.67
CA ARG A 176 -4.59 -24.56 19.95
C ARG A 176 -3.39 -24.56 20.89
N LEU A 177 -3.30 -23.54 21.74
CA LEU A 177 -2.35 -23.52 22.84
C LEU A 177 -2.73 -24.60 23.89
N PRO A 178 -1.78 -25.31 24.50
CA PRO A 178 -2.07 -26.21 25.60
C PRO A 178 -2.62 -25.45 26.80
N GLU A 179 -3.56 -26.05 27.54
CA GLU A 179 -4.19 -25.44 28.72
C GLU A 179 -3.18 -25.12 29.86
N GLU A 180 -2.02 -25.77 29.85
CA GLU A 180 -0.93 -25.59 30.83
C GLU A 180 -0.06 -24.33 30.55
N ALA A 181 -0.22 -23.70 29.39
CA ALA A 181 0.51 -22.49 29.04
C ALA A 181 -0.25 -21.26 29.58
N ASP A 182 0.13 -20.78 30.77
CA ASP A 182 -0.49 -19.67 31.52
C ASP A 182 -0.60 -18.31 30.77
N THR A 183 -0.06 -18.20 29.56
CA THR A 183 -0.05 -16.98 28.74
C THR A 183 -1.04 -17.07 27.58
N ASN A 184 -2.33 -16.90 27.89
CA ASN A 184 -3.36 -16.58 26.89
C ASN A 184 -3.41 -15.09 26.53
N ASP A 185 -2.41 -14.33 26.96
CA ASP A 185 -2.25 -12.91 26.70
C ASP A 185 -0.89 -12.66 26.05
N PHE A 186 -0.90 -12.14 24.81
CA PHE A 186 0.30 -11.79 24.05
C PHE A 186 0.67 -10.31 24.19
N GLY A 187 0.06 -9.61 25.15
CA GLY A 187 0.39 -8.25 25.56
C GLY A 187 -0.29 -7.16 24.75
N LEU A 188 -0.01 -5.92 25.17
CA LEU A 188 -0.54 -4.69 24.56
C LEU A 188 0.16 -4.35 23.24
N VAL A 189 -0.48 -3.50 22.44
CA VAL A 189 0.09 -2.96 21.20
C VAL A 189 0.99 -1.76 21.52
N PRO A 190 2.19 -1.61 20.91
CA PRO A 190 2.83 -2.50 19.94
C PRO A 190 3.32 -3.81 20.57
N ARG A 191 2.95 -4.94 19.96
CA ARG A 191 3.26 -6.27 20.50
C ARG A 191 4.72 -6.62 20.33
N SER A 192 5.26 -7.32 21.33
CA SER A 192 6.59 -7.95 21.25
C SER A 192 6.53 -9.40 20.77
N GLN A 193 5.35 -10.02 20.78
CA GLN A 193 5.12 -11.39 20.36
C GLN A 193 3.93 -11.49 19.40
N TYR A 194 4.07 -12.30 18.35
CA TYR A 194 2.97 -12.70 17.49
C TYR A 194 2.23 -13.89 18.11
N PRO A 195 0.89 -13.85 18.20
CA PRO A 195 0.10 -14.95 18.73
C PRO A 195 0.36 -16.27 17.99
N LEU A 196 0.37 -16.22 16.65
CA LEU A 196 0.60 -17.38 15.81
C LEU A 196 1.41 -17.03 14.57
N VAL A 197 2.43 -17.84 14.30
CA VAL A 197 3.19 -17.86 13.05
C VAL A 197 3.07 -19.25 12.45
N VAL A 198 2.59 -19.33 11.22
CA VAL A 198 2.41 -20.57 10.48
C VAL A 198 3.47 -20.68 9.39
N LEU A 199 4.15 -21.80 9.34
CA LEU A 199 5.12 -22.14 8.30
C LEU A 199 4.60 -23.30 7.47
N LEU A 200 4.55 -23.11 6.15
CA LEU A 200 4.35 -24.19 5.18
C LEU A 200 5.65 -24.45 4.43
N THR A 201 6.09 -25.71 4.39
CA THR A 201 7.29 -26.17 3.66
C THR A 201 6.97 -27.40 2.82
N LEU A 202 7.65 -27.58 1.69
CA LEU A 202 7.54 -28.81 0.89
C LEU A 202 8.07 -30.01 1.68
N ALA A 203 7.30 -31.10 1.75
CA ALA A 203 7.68 -32.32 2.45
C ALA A 203 8.78 -33.10 1.69
N ASP A 204 8.68 -33.15 0.36
CA ASP A 204 9.62 -33.84 -0.49
C ASP A 204 10.74 -32.90 -0.99
N GLU A 205 11.99 -33.39 -0.98
CA GLU A 205 13.17 -32.72 -1.51
C GLU A 205 13.15 -32.63 -3.04
N ASP A 206 12.58 -33.61 -3.74
CA ASP A 206 12.57 -33.62 -5.20
C ASP A 206 11.66 -32.51 -5.77
N ASN A 207 10.56 -32.22 -5.09
CA ASN A 207 9.68 -31.10 -5.42
C ASN A 207 10.40 -29.74 -5.29
N ARG A 208 11.44 -29.64 -4.46
CA ARG A 208 12.20 -28.38 -4.30
C ARG A 208 13.01 -27.98 -5.53
N LYS A 209 13.17 -28.89 -6.51
CA LYS A 209 13.80 -28.58 -7.80
C LYS A 209 12.81 -27.97 -8.79
N ILE A 210 11.52 -28.18 -8.57
CA ILE A 210 10.43 -27.77 -9.47
C ILE A 210 9.96 -26.34 -9.13
N TYR A 211 9.91 -26.00 -7.85
CA TYR A 211 9.37 -24.74 -7.36
C TYR A 211 10.48 -23.77 -6.95
N ASP A 212 10.37 -22.51 -7.40
CA ASP A 212 11.21 -21.41 -6.91
C ASP A 212 10.88 -21.06 -5.44
N ILE A 213 9.60 -21.18 -5.06
CA ILE A 213 9.11 -20.93 -3.70
C ILE A 213 9.34 -22.20 -2.87
N VAL A 214 10.12 -22.08 -1.79
CA VAL A 214 10.50 -23.21 -0.92
C VAL A 214 9.68 -23.28 0.36
N SER A 215 9.21 -22.13 0.86
CA SER A 215 8.39 -22.06 2.05
C SER A 215 7.53 -20.80 2.08
N MET A 216 6.49 -20.84 2.90
CA MET A 216 5.58 -19.73 3.13
C MET A 216 5.39 -19.51 4.62
N VAL A 217 5.62 -18.27 5.08
CA VAL A 217 5.45 -17.85 6.47
C VAL A 217 4.25 -16.93 6.58
N SER A 218 3.22 -17.34 7.29
CA SER A 218 2.00 -16.57 7.54
C SER A 218 1.95 -16.12 8.99
N ILE A 219 1.90 -14.81 9.22
CA ILE A 219 1.77 -14.22 10.56
C ILE A 219 0.29 -13.93 10.80
N ILE A 220 -0.28 -14.55 11.82
CA ILE A 220 -1.72 -14.49 12.09
C ILE A 220 -1.96 -13.81 13.44
N HIS A 221 -2.83 -12.80 13.42
CA HIS A 221 -3.39 -12.27 14.65
C HIS A 221 -4.55 -13.14 15.10
N ILE A 222 -4.49 -13.58 16.36
CA ILE A 222 -5.58 -14.27 17.05
C ILE A 222 -6.08 -13.37 18.19
N PRO A 223 -7.40 -13.21 18.36
CA PRO A 223 -7.97 -12.44 19.46
C PRO A 223 -7.57 -13.00 20.82
N ASP A 224 -7.21 -12.11 21.74
CA ASP A 224 -6.88 -12.44 23.13
C ASP A 224 -7.46 -11.42 24.12
N ALA A 225 -7.09 -11.53 25.40
CA ALA A 225 -7.59 -10.64 26.45
C ALA A 225 -7.20 -9.17 26.22
N SER A 226 -5.98 -8.92 25.75
CA SER A 226 -5.40 -7.59 25.54
C SER A 226 -5.77 -6.95 24.20
N TYR A 227 -6.06 -7.76 23.17
CA TYR A 227 -6.39 -7.29 21.84
C TYR A 227 -7.43 -8.19 21.17
N ARG A 228 -8.66 -7.66 21.07
CA ARG A 228 -9.87 -8.37 20.66
C ARG A 228 -10.28 -8.14 19.20
N LEU A 229 -9.40 -7.63 18.35
CA LEU A 229 -9.74 -7.48 16.94
C LEU A 229 -9.93 -8.85 16.29
N SER A 230 -10.76 -8.90 15.27
CA SER A 230 -11.04 -10.14 14.53
C SER A 230 -9.75 -10.80 14.02
N CYS A 231 -9.74 -12.13 14.09
CA CYS A 231 -8.67 -12.98 13.59
C CYS A 231 -8.40 -12.69 12.11
N ARG A 232 -7.13 -12.54 11.74
CA ARG A 232 -6.72 -12.23 10.37
C ARG A 232 -5.26 -12.55 10.12
N ILE A 233 -4.93 -12.83 8.86
CA ILE A 233 -3.54 -12.88 8.40
C ILE A 233 -3.01 -11.44 8.31
N LEU A 234 -1.95 -11.14 9.05
CA LEU A 234 -1.29 -9.83 9.03
C LEU A 234 -0.31 -9.72 7.86
N TYR A 235 0.51 -10.77 7.68
CA TYR A 235 1.54 -10.85 6.67
C TYR A 235 1.65 -12.28 6.16
N GLN A 236 2.02 -12.42 4.90
CA GLN A 236 2.28 -13.71 4.29
C GLN A 236 3.51 -13.57 3.42
N TYR A 237 4.63 -14.18 3.82
CA TYR A 237 5.89 -14.10 3.13
C TYR A 237 6.16 -15.39 2.37
N LEU A 238 6.44 -15.26 1.08
CA LEU A 238 6.94 -16.34 0.23
C LEU A 238 8.46 -16.30 0.25
N LEU A 239 9.09 -17.40 0.63
CA LEU A 239 10.54 -17.56 0.69
C LEU A 239 10.99 -18.37 -0.52
N LEU A 240 11.99 -17.88 -1.23
CA LEU A 240 12.48 -18.46 -2.47
C LEU A 240 13.78 -19.26 -2.23
N ALA A 241 14.05 -20.26 -3.07
CA ALA A 241 15.25 -21.09 -3.00
C ALA A 241 16.54 -20.26 -3.06
N GLN A 242 16.50 -19.13 -3.78
CA GLN A 242 17.62 -18.21 -3.95
C GLN A 242 17.88 -17.34 -2.71
N GLY A 243 17.01 -17.37 -1.69
CA GLY A 243 17.13 -16.62 -0.42
C GLY A 243 16.32 -15.34 -0.37
N GLN A 244 15.76 -14.90 -1.50
CA GLN A 244 14.85 -13.75 -1.50
C GLN A 244 13.54 -14.15 -0.83
N PHE A 245 12.88 -13.18 -0.19
CA PHE A 245 11.50 -13.35 0.27
C PHE A 245 10.65 -12.17 -0.19
N HIS A 246 9.37 -12.44 -0.43
CA HIS A 246 8.42 -11.46 -0.93
C HIS A 246 7.13 -11.51 -0.11
N ASP A 247 6.59 -10.34 0.20
CA ASP A 247 5.28 -10.19 0.84
C ASP A 247 4.18 -10.44 -0.19
N LEU A 248 3.37 -11.47 0.04
CA LEU A 248 2.25 -11.84 -0.81
C LEU A 248 1.12 -10.83 -0.61
N LYS A 249 0.84 -10.07 -1.66
CA LYS A 249 -0.24 -9.09 -1.68
C LYS A 249 -1.27 -9.42 -2.74
N GLN A 250 -2.53 -9.30 -2.35
CA GLN A 250 -3.65 -9.36 -3.29
C GLN A 250 -3.63 -8.14 -4.22
N LEU A 251 -4.11 -8.39 -5.44
CA LEU A 251 -4.42 -7.37 -6.44
C LEU A 251 -5.89 -6.97 -6.28
N PHE A 252 -6.21 -5.70 -6.49
CA PHE A 252 -7.56 -5.18 -6.32
C PHE A 252 -8.20 -4.91 -7.68
N MET A 253 -9.16 -5.74 -8.09
CA MET A 253 -9.85 -5.57 -9.37
C MET A 253 -11.19 -4.86 -9.21
N SER A 254 -11.50 -3.90 -10.08
CA SER A 254 -12.75 -3.12 -10.05
C SER A 254 -14.00 -4.02 -10.09
N ALA A 255 -14.91 -3.90 -9.13
CA ALA A 255 -16.21 -4.57 -9.22
C ALA A 255 -17.04 -3.87 -10.31
N SER A 256 -17.56 -4.62 -11.29
CA SER A 256 -18.64 -4.13 -12.14
C SER A 256 -19.95 -4.26 -11.38
N ASN A 257 -20.80 -3.22 -11.44
CA ASN A 257 -22.08 -3.14 -10.73
C ASN A 257 -23.18 -4.06 -11.31
N ASN A 258 -22.82 -5.18 -11.95
CA ASN A 258 -23.78 -6.16 -12.46
C ASN A 258 -23.95 -7.36 -11.52
N ALA A 259 -23.53 -7.24 -10.26
CA ALA A 259 -24.10 -8.05 -9.20
C ALA A 259 -25.51 -7.51 -8.92
N SER A 260 -26.49 -8.10 -9.59
CA SER A 260 -27.90 -8.01 -9.23
C SER A 260 -28.00 -8.13 -7.72
N SER A 261 -28.54 -7.09 -7.09
CA SER A 261 -28.99 -7.09 -5.72
C SER A 261 -29.90 -8.29 -5.45
N LEU A 262 -29.35 -9.38 -4.95
CA LEU A 262 -30.12 -10.35 -4.15
C LEU A 262 -29.98 -9.92 -2.69
N SER A 263 -30.62 -8.79 -2.40
CA SER A 263 -31.02 -8.47 -1.04
C SER A 263 -32.13 -9.42 -0.63
N ASP A 264 -31.89 -10.11 0.49
CA ASP A 264 -32.88 -10.80 1.31
C ASP A 264 -34.25 -10.10 1.27
N SER A 265 -35.28 -10.85 0.86
CA SER A 265 -36.66 -10.60 1.25
C SER A 265 -37.43 -11.92 1.14
N PHE A 266 -37.67 -12.53 2.29
CA PHE A 266 -38.58 -13.64 2.48
C PHE A 266 -40.00 -13.28 2.04
N SER A 267 -40.60 -14.07 1.15
CA SER A 267 -42.01 -14.50 1.25
C SER A 267 -42.32 -15.68 0.33
N ASN A 268 -42.63 -16.81 0.98
CA ASN A 268 -43.48 -17.93 0.56
C ASN A 268 -44.24 -17.79 -0.78
N GLU A 269 -44.05 -18.72 -1.72
CA GLU A 269 -45.10 -19.64 -2.22
C GLU A 269 -44.55 -20.60 -3.29
N ARG A 270 -45.09 -21.83 -3.26
CA ARG A 270 -44.66 -23.02 -4.00
C ARG A 270 -45.13 -22.95 -5.45
N THR A 271 -44.33 -23.45 -6.40
CA THR A 271 -44.87 -24.20 -7.54
C THR A 271 -43.83 -25.20 -8.05
N GLU A 272 -44.16 -26.47 -7.87
CA GLU A 272 -43.51 -27.63 -8.48
C GLU A 272 -43.77 -27.55 -10.00
N ASP A 273 -42.74 -27.39 -10.83
CA ASP A 273 -42.81 -27.66 -12.28
C ASP A 273 -41.45 -27.57 -13.02
N HIS A 274 -40.38 -27.11 -12.36
CA HIS A 274 -39.08 -26.92 -13.04
C HIS A 274 -38.11 -28.13 -12.99
N VAL A 275 -38.58 -29.30 -12.52
CA VAL A 275 -37.77 -30.54 -12.38
C VAL A 275 -37.96 -31.51 -13.58
N LEU A 276 -38.82 -31.18 -14.56
CA LEU A 276 -39.19 -32.12 -15.62
C LEU A 276 -38.62 -31.83 -17.02
N LEU A 277 -37.72 -30.85 -17.19
CA LEU A 277 -37.10 -30.55 -18.49
C LEU A 277 -35.58 -30.78 -18.55
N GLU A 278 -34.98 -31.35 -17.52
CA GLU A 278 -33.56 -31.73 -17.48
C GLU A 278 -33.31 -33.18 -17.97
N LYS A 279 -34.25 -33.75 -18.73
CA LYS A 279 -34.18 -35.13 -19.23
C LYS A 279 -34.44 -35.24 -20.72
N ALA A 280 -33.69 -34.49 -21.51
CA ALA A 280 -33.50 -34.74 -22.94
C ALA A 280 -32.04 -34.44 -23.30
N GLY A 281 -31.15 -35.36 -22.91
CA GLY A 281 -29.72 -35.24 -23.14
C GLY A 281 -29.38 -35.23 -24.62
N LEU A 282 -28.78 -34.13 -25.08
CA LEU A 282 -27.93 -34.00 -26.26
C LEU A 282 -27.18 -32.65 -26.20
N VAL A 283 -26.07 -32.53 -25.45
CA VAL A 283 -24.90 -31.70 -25.80
C VAL A 283 -23.69 -32.25 -25.04
N GLU A 284 -22.60 -32.49 -25.76
CA GLU A 284 -21.30 -32.92 -25.25
C GLU A 284 -20.70 -31.84 -24.34
N THR A 285 -20.43 -32.19 -23.07
CA THR A 285 -19.78 -31.30 -22.10
C THR A 285 -18.28 -31.35 -22.29
N GLU A 286 -17.75 -30.51 -23.17
CA GLU A 286 -16.36 -30.09 -23.13
C GLU A 286 -16.31 -28.57 -22.90
N SER A 287 -15.53 -28.18 -21.88
CA SER A 287 -15.13 -26.81 -21.52
C SER A 287 -15.81 -26.22 -20.28
N GLU A 288 -15.42 -26.75 -19.12
CA GLU A 288 -15.22 -25.92 -17.92
C GLU A 288 -14.13 -24.87 -18.25
N VAL A 289 -14.54 -23.71 -18.76
CA VAL A 289 -13.71 -22.50 -18.69
C VAL A 289 -14.28 -21.66 -17.57
N LEU A 290 -13.49 -21.55 -16.51
CA LEU A 290 -13.56 -20.52 -15.49
C LEU A 290 -14.23 -19.26 -16.04
N GLU A 291 -15.40 -18.91 -15.51
CA GLU A 291 -15.94 -17.56 -15.62
C GLU A 291 -15.03 -16.60 -14.84
N GLU A 292 -13.85 -16.31 -15.39
CA GLU A 292 -13.18 -15.05 -15.13
C GLU A 292 -14.12 -13.98 -15.66
N SER A 293 -14.97 -13.46 -14.76
CA SER A 293 -15.71 -12.23 -14.98
C SER A 293 -14.70 -11.14 -15.32
N SER A 294 -14.40 -11.00 -16.61
CA SER A 294 -13.46 -10.01 -17.12
C SER A 294 -14.05 -8.65 -16.79
N LYS A 295 -13.47 -8.03 -15.76
CA LYS A 295 -13.92 -6.74 -15.26
C LYS A 295 -13.59 -5.68 -16.31
N ASP A 296 -14.59 -4.88 -16.69
CA ASP A 296 -14.40 -3.80 -17.65
C ASP A 296 -13.59 -2.64 -17.06
N CYS A 297 -12.86 -1.96 -17.93
CA CYS A 297 -12.13 -0.75 -17.59
C CYS A 297 -13.09 0.33 -17.08
N ILE A 298 -12.80 0.92 -15.92
CA ILE A 298 -13.69 1.90 -15.28
C ILE A 298 -13.80 3.23 -16.06
N VAL A 299 -12.86 3.48 -16.98
CA VAL A 299 -12.80 4.72 -17.77
C VAL A 299 -13.60 4.60 -19.06
N CYS A 300 -13.31 3.59 -19.89
CA CYS A 300 -14.01 3.44 -21.16
C CYS A 300 -15.21 2.48 -21.11
N GLN A 301 -15.27 1.58 -20.12
CA GLN A 301 -16.29 0.53 -19.96
C GLN A 301 -16.49 -0.36 -21.20
N ASN A 302 -15.52 -0.36 -22.11
CA ASN A 302 -15.61 -1.04 -23.41
C ASN A 302 -14.62 -2.22 -23.55
N ARG A 303 -13.59 -2.26 -22.70
CA ARG A 303 -12.49 -3.24 -22.79
C ARG A 303 -12.14 -3.73 -21.41
N ALA A 304 -11.72 -4.99 -21.33
CA ALA A 304 -11.25 -5.62 -20.11
C ALA A 304 -10.05 -4.86 -19.49
N VAL A 305 -9.98 -4.88 -18.16
CA VAL A 305 -8.81 -4.39 -17.43
C VAL A 305 -7.61 -5.30 -17.72
N ASN A 306 -6.44 -4.68 -17.93
CA ASN A 306 -5.20 -5.42 -18.10
C ASN A 306 -4.05 -4.85 -17.27
N TRP A 307 -4.16 -3.66 -16.66
CA TRP A 307 -3.02 -3.01 -16.01
C TRP A 307 -3.14 -2.97 -14.49
N VAL A 308 -2.09 -3.45 -13.80
CA VAL A 308 -1.88 -3.25 -12.36
C VAL A 308 -1.12 -1.95 -12.13
N LEU A 309 -1.64 -1.09 -11.26
CA LEU A 309 -1.02 0.19 -10.89
C LEU A 309 -0.30 0.09 -9.54
N LEU A 310 1.01 0.32 -9.49
CA LEU A 310 1.79 0.28 -8.24
C LEU A 310 2.02 1.69 -7.66
N PRO A 311 1.99 1.86 -6.32
CA PRO A 311 1.98 0.81 -5.29
C PRO A 311 0.57 0.35 -4.84
N CYS A 312 -0.51 0.95 -5.35
CA CYS A 312 -1.87 0.69 -4.84
C CYS A 312 -2.45 -0.67 -5.25
N ARG A 313 -1.88 -1.33 -6.28
CA ARG A 313 -2.28 -2.63 -6.84
C ARG A 313 -3.69 -2.69 -7.41
N HIS A 314 -4.28 -1.56 -7.78
CA HIS A 314 -5.57 -1.55 -8.46
C HIS A 314 -5.42 -1.95 -9.93
N THR A 315 -6.29 -2.84 -10.40
CA THR A 315 -6.47 -3.20 -11.81
C THR A 315 -7.81 -2.66 -12.30
N CYS A 316 -7.75 -1.49 -12.94
CA CYS A 316 -8.95 -0.74 -13.34
C CYS A 316 -8.85 -0.13 -14.75
N LEU A 317 -7.71 -0.30 -15.44
CA LEU A 317 -7.43 0.31 -16.74
C LEU A 317 -7.14 -0.76 -17.80
N CYS A 318 -7.68 -0.56 -19.01
CA CYS A 318 -7.30 -1.31 -20.21
C CYS A 318 -6.01 -0.72 -20.85
N ASP A 319 -5.45 -1.42 -21.85
CA ASP A 319 -4.21 -1.02 -22.55
C ASP A 319 -4.27 0.36 -23.20
N GLU A 320 -5.46 0.79 -23.59
CA GLU A 320 -5.64 2.11 -24.18
C GLU A 320 -5.80 3.21 -23.14
N CYS A 321 -6.46 2.94 -22.01
CA CYS A 321 -6.73 3.97 -21.01
C CYS A 321 -5.52 4.24 -20.13
N VAL A 322 -4.69 3.24 -19.82
CA VAL A 322 -3.56 3.36 -18.86
C VAL A 322 -2.62 4.53 -19.16
N LYS A 323 -2.39 4.84 -20.44
CA LYS A 323 -1.46 5.89 -20.91
C LYS A 323 -1.89 7.31 -20.54
N TYR A 324 -3.16 7.52 -20.20
CA TYR A 324 -3.70 8.85 -19.88
C TYR A 324 -3.67 9.16 -18.37
N PHE A 325 -3.32 8.21 -17.51
CA PHE A 325 -3.43 8.36 -16.06
C PHE A 325 -2.07 8.23 -15.36
N GLN A 326 -1.66 9.29 -14.67
CA GLN A 326 -0.53 9.25 -13.73
C GLN A 326 -0.94 8.91 -12.29
N GLN A 327 -2.24 8.96 -11.99
CA GLN A 327 -2.82 8.57 -10.71
C GLN A 327 -3.84 7.46 -10.93
N CYS A 328 -3.94 6.54 -9.97
CA CYS A 328 -4.96 5.50 -10.00
C CYS A 328 -6.36 6.13 -9.91
N PRO A 329 -7.29 5.87 -10.86
CA PRO A 329 -8.61 6.48 -10.81
C PRO A 329 -9.47 6.01 -9.63
N MET A 330 -9.16 4.85 -9.03
CA MET A 330 -9.87 4.31 -7.87
C MET A 330 -9.47 5.02 -6.56
N CYS A 331 -8.16 5.19 -6.31
CA CYS A 331 -7.66 5.69 -5.02
C CYS A 331 -6.86 6.99 -5.10
N ARG A 332 -6.68 7.55 -6.30
CA ARG A 332 -5.92 8.79 -6.58
C ARG A 332 -4.43 8.74 -6.22
N GLN A 333 -3.93 7.56 -5.83
CA GLN A 333 -2.51 7.35 -5.58
C GLN A 333 -1.69 7.50 -6.87
N PHE A 334 -0.58 8.22 -6.81
CA PHE A 334 0.36 8.35 -7.93
C PHE A 334 0.93 6.98 -8.34
N VAL A 335 0.89 6.70 -9.64
CA VAL A 335 1.38 5.47 -10.25
C VAL A 335 2.89 5.60 -10.46
N ARG A 336 3.66 4.80 -9.72
CA ARG A 336 5.13 4.79 -9.84
C ARG A 336 5.59 3.80 -10.91
N GLU A 337 4.98 2.63 -10.90
CA GLU A 337 5.26 1.51 -11.80
C GLU A 337 3.93 0.89 -12.22
N SER A 338 3.92 0.23 -13.37
CA SER A 338 2.75 -0.52 -13.83
C SER A 338 3.17 -1.75 -14.65
N PHE A 339 2.34 -2.77 -14.65
CA PHE A 339 2.57 -3.98 -15.46
C PHE A 339 1.24 -4.56 -15.97
N PRO A 340 1.23 -5.22 -17.14
CA PRO A 340 0.07 -5.91 -17.67
C PRO A 340 -0.16 -7.26 -16.97
N LEU A 341 -1.42 -7.66 -16.78
CA LEU A 341 -1.83 -8.97 -16.24
C LEU A 341 -1.61 -10.09 -17.28
N CYS A 342 -2.03 -9.82 -18.50
CA CYS A 342 -1.89 -10.68 -19.66
C CYS A 342 -1.01 -9.97 -20.70
N SER A 343 0.05 -10.64 -21.14
CA SER A 343 0.99 -10.16 -22.17
C SER A 343 0.59 -10.59 -23.56
#